data_AF-U1MQE7-F1
#
_entry.id   AF-U1MQE7-F1
#
_cell.length_a   1.000
_cell.length_b   1.000
_cell.length_c   1.000
_cell.angle_alpha   90.00
_cell.angle_beta   90.00
_cell.angle_gamma   90.00
#
_symmetry.space_group_name_H-M   'P 1'
#
loop_
_entity.id
_entity.type
_entity.pdbx_description
1 polymer ?
#
loop_
_entity_poly.entity_id
_entity_poly.type
_entity_poly.pdbx_seq_one_letter_code
_entity_poly.pdbx_strand_id
1 'polypeptide(L)'
;MDFLYSLLLAGHFIGLALLVGTFFVQMRAKAGHNFTLLLIGGALQLVTGVSLYGLAMANDADVNHMKLGIKGVIALVVFVAALVGFLRQRSMRAEKSRLAAGGAVAAADVALERKLMPFFHAAGGLALVNLLIAVFWR
;
A
#
# COMPACT_ATOMS: atom_id res chain seq x y z
N MET A 1 13.45 -7.51 -24.45
CA MET A 1 12.33 -7.96 -23.57
C MET A 1 11.44 -6.76 -23.22
N ASP A 2 11.15 -5.92 -24.20
CA ASP A 2 10.88 -4.50 -23.90
C ASP A 2 9.41 -4.29 -23.59
N PHE A 3 8.55 -5.09 -24.22
CA PHE A 3 7.14 -5.13 -23.90
C PHE A 3 6.89 -5.58 -22.46
N LEU A 4 7.51 -6.70 -22.02
CA LEU A 4 7.31 -7.21 -20.66
C LEU A 4 7.83 -6.22 -19.61
N TYR A 5 9.02 -5.66 -19.83
CA TYR A 5 9.55 -4.58 -18.97
C TYR A 5 8.59 -3.40 -18.90
N SER A 6 8.11 -2.90 -20.03
CA SER A 6 7.21 -1.75 -20.09
C SER A 6 5.86 -2.03 -19.43
N LEU A 7 5.31 -3.24 -19.60
CA LEU A 7 4.07 -3.68 -18.98
C LEU A 7 4.21 -3.74 -17.45
N LEU A 8 5.29 -4.33 -16.95
CA LEU A 8 5.58 -4.40 -15.52
C LEU A 8 5.82 -3.00 -14.94
N LEU A 9 6.56 -2.16 -15.64
CA LEU A 9 6.82 -0.78 -15.25
C LEU A 9 5.52 0.03 -15.19
N ALA A 10 4.65 -0.09 -16.19
CA ALA A 10 3.33 0.54 -16.18
C ALA A 10 2.48 0.06 -15.00
N GLY A 11 2.44 -1.25 -14.75
CA GLY A 11 1.77 -1.82 -13.58
C GLY A 11 2.34 -1.31 -12.25
N HIS A 12 3.65 -1.12 -12.18
CA HIS A 12 4.34 -0.57 -11.02
C HIS A 12 3.91 0.88 -10.75
N PHE A 13 3.85 1.71 -11.79
CA PHE A 13 3.34 3.09 -11.69
C PHE A 13 1.86 3.15 -11.30
N ILE A 14 1.02 2.26 -11.82
CA ILE A 14 -0.38 2.16 -11.40
C ILE A 14 -0.47 1.81 -9.91
N GLY A 15 0.31 0.83 -9.45
CA GLY A 15 0.36 0.47 -8.03
C GLY A 15 0.79 1.63 -7.13
N LEU A 16 1.80 2.38 -7.57
CA LEU A 16 2.25 3.61 -6.90
C LEU A 16 1.15 4.67 -6.86
N ALA A 17 0.48 4.92 -7.98
CA ALA A 17 -0.60 5.92 -8.08
C ALA A 17 -1.78 5.57 -7.17
N LEU A 18 -2.13 4.29 -7.05
CA LEU A 18 -3.16 3.84 -6.13
C LEU A 18 -2.77 4.11 -4.67
N LEU A 19 -1.55 3.77 -4.26
CA LEU A 19 -1.07 4.00 -2.90
C LEU A 19 -1.00 5.49 -2.57
N VAL A 20 -0.26 6.24 -3.38
CA VAL A 20 0.02 7.67 -3.16
C VAL A 20 -1.24 8.50 -3.33
N GLY A 21 -2.04 8.24 -4.37
CA GLY A 21 -3.29 8.94 -4.62
C GLY A 21 -4.30 8.70 -3.50
N THR A 22 -4.51 7.44 -3.10
CA THR A 22 -5.40 7.13 -1.97
C THR A 22 -4.91 7.79 -0.69
N PHE A 23 -3.60 7.76 -0.44
CA PHE A 23 -3.01 8.39 0.73
C PHE A 23 -3.27 9.90 0.75
N PHE A 24 -2.95 10.65 -0.31
CA PHE A 24 -3.16 12.10 -0.33
C PHE A 24 -4.63 12.51 -0.24
N VAL A 25 -5.53 11.79 -0.94
CA VAL A 25 -6.97 12.10 -0.90
C VAL A 25 -7.53 11.87 0.50
N GLN A 26 -7.03 10.88 1.24
CA GLN A 26 -7.60 10.45 2.52
C GLN A 26 -6.74 10.82 3.73
N MET A 27 -5.58 11.46 3.57
CA MET A 27 -4.68 11.83 4.68
C MET A 27 -5.33 12.74 5.72
N ARG A 28 -6.32 13.55 5.32
CA ARG A 28 -7.10 14.41 6.21
C ARG A 28 -8.47 13.83 6.58
N ALA A 29 -8.80 12.64 6.08
CA ALA A 29 -10.07 12.00 6.36
C ALA A 29 -10.10 11.54 7.83
N LYS A 30 -11.22 11.83 8.51
CA LYS A 30 -11.44 11.42 9.91
C LYS A 30 -12.08 10.04 10.04
N ALA A 31 -12.48 9.43 8.92
CA ALA A 31 -13.07 8.10 8.84
C ALA A 31 -13.08 7.63 7.38
N GLY A 32 -13.22 6.32 7.18
CA GLY A 32 -13.59 5.76 5.87
C GLY A 32 -12.41 5.50 4.93
N HIS A 33 -11.24 5.22 5.48
CA HIS A 33 -10.06 4.88 4.69
C HIS A 33 -10.31 3.66 3.78
N ASN A 34 -9.90 3.78 2.51
CA ASN A 34 -10.14 2.77 1.48
C ASN A 34 -8.96 1.78 1.42
N PHE A 35 -8.96 0.82 2.35
CA PHE A 35 -7.93 -0.23 2.39
C PHE A 35 -7.94 -1.16 1.18
N THR A 36 -9.06 -1.27 0.46
CA THR A 36 -9.12 -2.07 -0.78
C THR A 36 -8.17 -1.49 -1.84
N LEU A 37 -8.21 -0.17 -2.06
CA LEU A 37 -7.30 0.48 -3.01
C LEU A 37 -5.84 0.40 -2.56
N LEU A 38 -5.58 0.58 -1.26
CA LEU A 38 -4.22 0.41 -0.71
C LEU A 38 -3.70 -1.02 -0.88
N LEU A 39 -4.56 -2.02 -0.67
CA LEU A 39 -4.19 -3.42 -0.82
C LEU A 39 -3.87 -3.77 -2.28
N ILE A 40 -4.70 -3.32 -3.22
CA ILE A 40 -4.45 -3.51 -4.66
C ILE A 40 -3.16 -2.80 -5.07
N GLY A 41 -2.96 -1.54 -4.64
CA GLY A 41 -1.75 -0.78 -4.91
C GLY A 41 -0.49 -1.43 -4.34
N GLY A 42 -0.55 -1.89 -3.09
CA GLY A 42 0.54 -2.62 -2.42
C GLY A 42 0.86 -3.95 -3.08
N ALA A 43 -0.17 -4.71 -3.49
CA ALA A 43 0.01 -5.97 -4.21
C ALA A 43 0.67 -5.76 -5.57
N LEU A 44 0.20 -4.77 -6.35
CA LEU A 44 0.81 -4.40 -7.62
C LEU A 44 2.28 -3.99 -7.41
N GLN A 45 2.57 -3.15 -6.43
CA GLN A 45 3.93 -2.71 -6.12
C GLN A 45 4.88 -3.87 -5.79
N LEU A 46 4.43 -4.82 -4.95
CA LEU A 46 5.21 -6.00 -4.62
C LEU A 46 5.44 -6.91 -5.83
N VAL A 47 4.36 -7.31 -6.51
CA VAL A 47 4.44 -8.26 -7.62
C VAL A 47 5.27 -7.69 -8.74
N THR A 48 4.95 -6.47 -9.20
CA THR A 48 5.71 -5.84 -10.29
C THR A 48 7.14 -5.51 -9.89
N GLY A 49 7.39 -5.09 -8.64
CA GLY A 49 8.74 -4.80 -8.15
C GLY A 49 9.64 -6.03 -8.12
N VAL A 50 9.12 -7.16 -7.62
CA VAL A 50 9.84 -8.45 -7.64
C VAL A 50 10.04 -8.94 -9.07
N SER A 51 9.04 -8.82 -9.94
CA SER A 51 9.18 -9.19 -11.36
C SER A 51 10.19 -8.34 -12.10
N LEU A 52 10.23 -7.03 -11.87
CA LEU A 52 11.22 -6.12 -12.47
C LEU A 52 12.63 -6.45 -11.98
N TYR A 53 12.80 -6.76 -10.69
CA TYR A 53 14.08 -7.25 -10.17
C TYR A 53 14.51 -8.55 -10.84
N GLY A 54 13.61 -9.54 -10.92
CA GLY A 54 13.88 -10.82 -11.58
C GLY A 54 14.23 -10.65 -13.06
N LEU A 55 13.55 -9.75 -13.77
CA LEU A 55 13.86 -9.44 -15.16
C LEU A 55 15.23 -8.77 -15.31
N ALA A 56 15.63 -7.89 -14.40
CA ALA A 56 16.97 -7.29 -14.42
C ALA A 56 18.05 -8.36 -14.23
N MET A 57 17.84 -9.30 -13.31
CA MET A 57 18.74 -10.44 -13.09
C MET A 57 18.82 -11.39 -14.27
N ALA A 58 17.70 -11.67 -14.93
CA ALA A 58 17.67 -12.52 -16.13
C ALA A 58 18.39 -11.89 -17.34
N ASN A 59 18.64 -10.58 -17.32
CA ASN A 59 19.36 -9.86 -18.38
C ASN A 59 20.79 -9.50 -17.96
N ASP A 60 21.32 -10.09 -16.88
CA ASP A 60 22.66 -9.80 -16.33
C ASP A 60 22.93 -8.29 -16.14
N ALA A 61 21.89 -7.53 -15.80
CA ALA A 61 22.01 -6.10 -15.58
C ALA A 61 22.80 -5.82 -14.30
N ASP A 62 23.75 -4.89 -14.38
CA ASP A 62 24.45 -4.36 -13.21
C ASP A 62 23.49 -3.49 -12.40
N VAL A 63 22.96 -4.05 -11.31
CA VAL A 63 22.00 -3.37 -10.44
C VAL A 63 22.51 -3.26 -9.02
N ASN A 64 22.13 -2.17 -8.36
CA ASN A 64 22.35 -2.01 -6.94
C ASN A 64 21.37 -2.91 -6.14
N HIS A 65 21.80 -4.12 -5.82
CA HIS A 65 21.00 -5.10 -5.05
C HIS A 65 20.60 -4.59 -3.67
N MET A 66 21.43 -3.76 -3.02
CA MET A 66 21.11 -3.18 -1.72
C MET A 66 19.91 -2.23 -1.82
N LYS A 67 19.94 -1.31 -2.78
CA LYS A 67 18.83 -0.39 -3.07
C LYS A 67 17.55 -1.15 -3.38
N LEU A 68 17.62 -2.16 -4.25
CA LEU A 68 16.44 -2.94 -4.64
C LEU A 68 15.91 -3.83 -3.50
N GLY A 69 16.80 -4.39 -2.67
CA GLY A 69 16.43 -5.13 -1.47
C GLY A 69 15.67 -4.28 -0.46
N ILE A 70 16.18 -3.07 -0.17
CA ILE A 70 15.51 -2.12 0.73
C ILE A 70 14.13 -1.72 0.19
N LYS A 71 14.03 -1.41 -1.11
CA LYS A 71 12.73 -1.11 -1.74
C LYS A 71 11.76 -2.29 -1.65
N GLY A 72 12.26 -3.51 -1.82
CA GLY A 72 11.47 -4.73 -1.68
C GLY A 72 10.93 -4.93 -0.26
N VAL A 73 11.78 -4.73 0.76
CA VAL A 73 11.35 -4.81 2.17
C VAL A 73 10.30 -3.75 2.50
N ILE A 74 10.50 -2.50 2.05
CA ILE A 74 9.52 -1.43 2.30
C ILE A 74 8.19 -1.75 1.60
N ALA A 75 8.23 -2.19 0.33
CA ALA A 75 7.03 -2.60 -0.39
C ALA A 75 6.30 -3.75 0.32
N LEU A 76 7.04 -4.69 0.94
CA LEU A 76 6.46 -5.77 1.74
C LEU A 76 5.73 -5.24 2.97
N VAL A 77 6.36 -4.33 3.72
CA VAL A 77 5.74 -3.70 4.89
C VAL A 77 4.49 -2.91 4.49
N VAL A 78 4.54 -2.17 3.38
CA VAL A 78 3.38 -1.44 2.83
C VAL A 78 2.22 -2.38 2.52
N PHE A 79 2.49 -3.48 1.81
CA PHE A 79 1.48 -4.48 1.50
C PHE A 79 0.89 -5.14 2.75
N VAL A 80 1.74 -5.53 3.69
CA VAL A 80 1.29 -6.14 4.96
C VAL A 80 0.43 -5.16 5.76
N ALA A 81 0.83 -3.89 5.85
CA ALA A 81 0.02 -2.86 6.52
C ALA A 81 -1.35 -2.69 5.85
N ALA A 82 -1.39 -2.63 4.51
CA ALA A 82 -2.63 -2.55 3.76
C ALA A 82 -3.52 -3.79 3.94
N LEU A 83 -2.93 -4.99 3.93
CA LEU A 83 -3.62 -6.27 4.13
C LEU A 83 -4.21 -6.37 5.54
N VAL A 84 -3.41 -6.08 6.57
CA VAL A 84 -3.88 -6.11 7.96
C VAL A 84 -4.99 -5.09 8.18
N GLY A 85 -4.84 -3.87 7.64
CA GLY A 85 -5.88 -2.85 7.67
C GLY A 85 -7.18 -3.31 6.99
N PHE A 86 -7.08 -3.93 5.81
CA PHE A 86 -8.21 -4.51 5.08
C PHE A 86 -8.92 -5.62 5.87
N LEU A 87 -8.17 -6.58 6.41
CA LEU A 87 -8.72 -7.68 7.20
C LEU A 87 -9.41 -7.17 8.48
N ARG A 88 -8.77 -6.23 9.18
CA ARG A 88 -9.36 -5.60 10.36
C ARG A 88 -10.64 -4.83 10.02
N GLN A 89 -10.62 -4.01 8.97
CA GLN A 89 -11.79 -3.27 8.52
C GLN A 89 -12.97 -4.20 8.19
N ARG A 90 -12.70 -5.35 7.57
CA ARG A 90 -13.73 -6.36 7.27
C ARG A 90 -14.27 -7.04 8.53
N SER A 91 -13.40 -7.45 9.45
CA SER A 91 -13.80 -8.11 10.70
C SER A 91 -14.68 -7.23 11.59
N MET A 92 -14.37 -5.93 11.65
CA MET A 92 -15.04 -4.99 12.54
C MET A 92 -16.37 -4.45 11.96
N ARG A 93 -16.72 -4.77 10.70
CA ARG A 93 -17.98 -4.31 10.09
C ARG A 93 -19.22 -4.79 10.84
N ALA A 94 -19.20 -6.03 11.34
CA ALA A 94 -20.33 -6.61 12.07
C ALA A 94 -20.50 -5.97 13.48
N GLU A 95 -19.40 -5.64 14.16
CA GLU A 95 -19.45 -4.91 15.42
C GLU A 95 -19.95 -3.48 15.20
N LYS A 96 -19.47 -2.82 14.13
CA LYS A 96 -19.91 -1.49 13.73
C LYS A 96 -21.42 -1.44 13.47
N SER A 97 -21.99 -2.40 12.75
CA SER A 97 -23.43 -2.42 12.46
C SER A 97 -24.28 -2.63 13.72
N ARG A 98 -23.81 -3.44 14.67
CA ARG A 98 -24.47 -3.63 15.97
C ARG A 98 -24.49 -2.35 16.80
N LEU A 99 -23.35 -1.66 16.91
CA LEU A 99 -23.26 -0.39 17.64
C LEU A 99 -24.09 0.72 16.97
N ALA A 100 -24.13 0.73 15.64
CA ALA A 100 -24.96 1.67 14.88
C ALA A 100 -26.46 1.45 15.13
N ALA A 101 -26.91 0.19 15.21
CA ALA A 101 -28.31 -0.14 15.52
C ALA A 101 -28.73 0.32 16.94
N GLY A 102 -27.79 0.40 17.88
CA GLY A 102 -27.99 0.94 19.23
C GLY A 102 -27.90 2.47 19.35
N GLY A 103 -27.81 3.21 18.23
CA GLY A 103 -27.75 4.68 18.22
C GLY A 103 -26.35 5.27 18.45
N ALA A 104 -25.32 4.46 18.67
CA ALA A 104 -23.95 4.90 19.00
C ALA A 104 -23.03 5.01 17.75
N VAL A 105 -23.57 5.50 16.62
CA VAL A 105 -22.88 5.52 15.31
C VAL A 105 -21.54 6.26 15.37
N ALA A 106 -21.53 7.48 15.92
CA ALA A 106 -20.32 8.30 15.99
C ALA A 106 -19.22 7.67 16.86
N ALA A 107 -19.58 7.05 17.99
CA ALA A 107 -18.62 6.37 18.85
C ALA A 107 -18.03 5.13 18.17
N ALA A 108 -18.85 4.39 17.41
CA ALA A 108 -18.41 3.23 16.64
C ALA A 108 -17.44 3.63 15.51
N ASP A 109 -17.72 4.73 14.81
CA ASP A 109 -16.84 5.27 13.77
C ASP A 109 -15.48 5.68 14.35
N VAL A 110 -15.46 6.42 15.46
CA VAL A 110 -14.22 6.85 16.11
C VAL A 110 -13.40 5.67 16.62
N ALA A 111 -14.04 4.67 17.25
CA ALA A 111 -13.36 3.50 17.79
C ALA A 111 -12.76 2.62 16.68
N LEU A 112 -13.51 2.42 15.58
CA LEU A 112 -13.04 1.70 14.41
C LEU A 112 -11.85 2.43 13.79
N GLU A 113 -12.00 3.73 13.56
CA GLU A 113 -11.01 4.52 12.86
C GLU A 113 -9.69 4.60 13.64
N ARG A 114 -9.74 4.79 14.96
CA ARG A 114 -8.55 4.77 15.81
C ARG A 114 -7.75 3.46 15.68
N LYS A 115 -8.42 2.33 15.45
CA LYS A 115 -7.74 1.03 15.26
C LYS A 115 -7.16 0.85 13.86
N LEU A 116 -7.67 1.57 12.86
CA LEU A 116 -7.28 1.44 11.45
C LEU A 116 -6.24 2.47 11.01
N MET A 117 -6.30 3.71 11.53
CA MET A 117 -5.40 4.80 11.16
C MET A 117 -3.91 4.45 11.13
N PRO A 118 -3.33 3.69 12.08
CA PRO A 118 -1.90 3.36 12.04
C PRO A 118 -1.51 2.60 10.77
N PHE A 119 -2.36 1.67 10.32
CA PHE A 119 -2.11 0.87 9.13
C PHE A 119 -2.21 1.69 7.85
N PHE A 120 -3.15 2.65 7.82
CA PHE A 120 -3.28 3.59 6.70
C PHE A 120 -2.03 4.46 6.56
N HIS A 121 -1.57 5.07 7.65
CA HIS A 121 -0.38 5.91 7.66
C HIS A 121 0.89 5.11 7.38
N ALA A 122 0.99 3.89 7.89
CA ALA A 122 2.09 2.99 7.57
C ALA A 122 2.11 2.67 6.07
N ALA A 123 1.00 2.23 5.48
CA ALA A 123 0.94 1.88 4.06
C ALA A 123 1.22 3.08 3.15
N GLY A 124 0.55 4.21 3.37
CA GLY A 124 0.71 5.39 2.51
C GLY A 124 2.00 6.15 2.76
N GLY A 125 2.38 6.36 4.02
CA GLY A 125 3.61 7.06 4.39
C GLY A 125 4.87 6.30 3.95
N LEU A 126 4.93 4.98 4.16
CA LEU A 126 6.06 4.18 3.68
C LEU A 126 6.08 4.08 2.15
N ALA A 127 4.94 4.11 1.47
CA ALA A 127 4.92 4.18 0.00
C ALA A 127 5.58 5.48 -0.51
N LEU A 128 5.35 6.61 0.15
CA LEU A 128 6.05 7.86 -0.15
C LEU A 128 7.56 7.75 0.11
N VAL A 129 7.96 7.17 1.24
CA VAL A 129 9.39 6.94 1.53
C VAL A 129 10.02 6.05 0.46
N ASN A 130 9.34 4.98 0.04
CA ASN A 130 9.82 4.09 -1.01
C ASN A 130 9.97 4.81 -2.37
N LEU A 131 9.05 5.72 -2.68
CA LEU A 131 9.14 6.59 -3.85
C LEU A 131 10.36 7.53 -3.77
N LEU A 132 10.58 8.18 -2.62
CA LEU A 132 11.74 9.05 -2.43
C LEU A 132 13.05 8.27 -2.60
N ILE A 133 13.14 7.07 -2.02
CA ILE A 133 14.29 6.18 -2.21
C ILE A 133 14.47 5.83 -3.69
N ALA A 134 13.37 5.55 -4.41
CA ALA A 134 13.45 5.23 -5.83
C ALA A 134 14.06 6.36 -6.66
N VAL A 135 13.69 7.60 -6.34
CA VAL A 135 14.05 8.81 -7.10
C VAL A 135 15.42 9.36 -6.72
N PHE A 136 15.74 9.41 -5.42
CA PHE A 136 16.90 10.12 -4.91
C PHE A 136 18.13 9.25 -4.65
N TRP A 137 17.96 7.94 -4.42
CA TRP A 137 19.11 7.04 -4.30
C TRP A 137 19.64 6.74 -5.69
N ARG A 138 20.83 7.23 -6.05
CA ARG A 138 21.51 6.90 -7.31
C ARG A 138 22.49 5.75 -7.12
#